data_AF-A0A420Y601-F1
#
_entry.id   AF-A0A420Y601-F1
#
_cell.length_a   1.000
_cell.length_b   1.000
_cell.length_c   1.000
_cell.angle_alpha   90.00
_cell.angle_beta   90.00
_cell.angle_gamma   90.00
#
_symmetry.space_group_name_H-M   'P 1'
#
loop_
_entity.id
_entity.type
_entity.pdbx_description
1 polymer ?
#
loop_
_entity_poly.entity_id
_entity_poly.type
_entity_poly.pdbx_seq_one_letter_code
_entity_poly.pdbx_strand_id
1 'polypeptide(L)'
;METIRGLFAKPDPAAQMRKCNMLIRSNMRKLDRDIAQVKAVETKTKNLILAADKRAARDPSRRAQAQKEVRDFARELIRARKTSARLITSKAQLSSVQMQVQEAFAMKKIEGSIRASVGVMKDVNSLVRLPELAGTMRELSVELTKAGIIEEMTEDMLPDTMGLEDEEEEAEGEVDKVLGEILKDKMERTGSLPSVPLPKQEVPAQVEEDEESEDAMDEMRNRLQALRS
;
A
#
# COMPACT_ATOMS: atom_id res chain seq x y z
N MET A 1 2.30 36.12 -37.44
CA MET A 1 1.02 36.82 -37.20
C MET A 1 0.19 36.24 -36.04
N GLU A 2 0.60 35.13 -35.41
CA GLU A 2 -0.16 34.51 -34.30
C GLU A 2 0.07 35.19 -32.93
N THR A 3 1.18 35.93 -32.77
CA THR A 3 1.62 36.46 -31.47
C THR A 3 0.83 37.67 -30.97
N ILE A 4 0.25 38.48 -31.88
CA ILE A 4 -0.50 39.70 -31.50
C ILE A 4 -2.00 39.40 -31.31
N ARG A 5 -2.56 38.43 -32.05
CA ARG A 5 -3.95 37.97 -31.82
C ARG A 5 -4.12 37.19 -30.53
N GLY A 6 -3.09 36.48 -30.06
CA GLY A 6 -3.11 35.73 -28.80
C GLY A 6 -3.15 36.58 -27.52
N LEU A 7 -2.84 37.89 -27.61
CA LEU A 7 -2.92 38.81 -26.47
C LEU A 7 -4.33 39.33 -26.19
N PHE A 8 -5.25 39.26 -27.17
CA PHE A 8 -6.62 39.77 -27.06
C PHE A 8 -7.71 38.72 -27.28
N ALA A 9 -7.36 37.53 -27.80
CA ALA A 9 -8.30 36.42 -28.00
C ALA A 9 -8.14 35.37 -26.90
N LYS A 10 -9.28 34.82 -26.41
CA LYS A 10 -9.28 33.67 -25.50
C LYS A 10 -8.40 32.54 -26.09
N PRO A 11 -7.62 31.81 -25.29
CA PRO A 11 -6.71 30.80 -25.81
C PRO A 11 -7.46 29.77 -26.66
N ASP A 12 -6.86 29.33 -27.77
CA ASP A 12 -7.42 28.31 -28.65
C ASP A 12 -7.80 27.06 -27.81
N PRO A 13 -9.08 26.66 -27.76
CA PRO A 13 -9.52 25.50 -26.99
C PRO A 13 -8.77 24.21 -27.37
N ALA A 14 -8.37 24.07 -28.65
CA ALA A 14 -7.60 22.91 -29.08
C ALA A 14 -6.17 22.95 -28.52
N ALA A 15 -5.53 24.12 -28.43
CA ALA A 15 -4.24 24.30 -27.78
C ALA A 15 -4.30 24.04 -26.27
N GLN A 16 -5.33 24.54 -25.58
CA GLN A 16 -5.57 24.25 -24.16
C GLN A 16 -5.72 22.75 -23.92
N MET A 17 -6.52 22.07 -24.75
CA MET A 17 -6.71 20.63 -24.64
C MET A 17 -5.42 19.85 -24.83
N ARG A 18 -4.60 20.22 -25.82
CA ARG A 18 -3.29 19.59 -26.05
C ARG A 18 -2.38 19.78 -24.84
N LYS A 19 -2.36 20.98 -24.24
CA LYS A 19 -1.56 21.29 -23.05
C LYS A 19 -2.00 20.48 -21.83
N CYS A 20 -3.29 20.46 -21.50
CA CYS A 20 -3.81 19.66 -20.38
C CYS A 20 -3.51 18.16 -20.56
N ASN A 21 -3.76 17.61 -21.76
CA ASN A 21 -3.45 16.21 -22.03
C ASN A 21 -1.94 15.90 -21.94
N MET A 22 -1.08 16.82 -22.36
CA MET A 22 0.38 16.66 -22.24
C MET A 22 0.81 16.61 -20.77
N LEU A 23 0.32 17.53 -19.94
CA LEU A 23 0.59 17.56 -18.50
C LEU A 23 0.11 16.29 -17.81
N ILE A 24 -1.14 15.87 -18.06
CA ILE A 24 -1.72 14.66 -17.49
C ILE A 24 -0.89 13.43 -17.88
N ARG A 25 -0.58 13.24 -19.17
CA ARG A 25 0.20 12.09 -19.64
C ARG A 25 1.62 12.07 -19.09
N SER A 26 2.26 13.23 -18.95
CA SER A 26 3.59 13.33 -18.35
C SER A 26 3.58 12.85 -16.90
N ASN A 27 2.60 13.29 -16.12
CA ASN A 27 2.42 12.88 -14.73
C ASN A 27 2.06 11.40 -14.58
N MET A 28 1.20 10.85 -15.44
CA MET A 28 0.91 9.41 -15.44
C MET A 28 2.18 8.57 -15.63
N ARG A 29 3.05 8.95 -16.57
CA ARG A 29 4.34 8.27 -16.79
C ARG A 29 5.30 8.43 -15.61
N LYS A 30 5.25 9.57 -14.91
CA LYS A 30 6.02 9.77 -13.67
C LYS A 30 5.55 8.80 -12.60
N LEU A 31 4.24 8.75 -12.34
CA LEU A 31 3.64 7.79 -11.40
C LEU A 31 3.95 6.34 -11.75
N ASP A 32 3.92 5.98 -13.03
CA ASP A 32 4.29 4.61 -13.46
C ASP A 32 5.73 4.25 -13.12
N ARG A 33 6.67 5.19 -13.29
CA ARG A 33 8.07 4.99 -12.91
C ARG A 33 8.22 4.89 -11.39
N ASP A 34 7.55 5.76 -10.65
CA ASP A 34 7.61 5.79 -9.19
C ASP A 34 7.01 4.50 -8.59
N ILE A 35 5.87 4.03 -9.11
CA ILE A 35 5.26 2.74 -8.74
C ILE A 35 6.23 1.58 -9.01
N ALA A 36 6.88 1.55 -10.19
CA ALA A 36 7.84 0.51 -10.52
C ALA A 36 9.06 0.53 -9.58
N GLN A 37 9.55 1.73 -9.23
CA GLN A 37 10.65 1.91 -8.31
C GLN A 37 10.29 1.44 -6.89
N VAL A 38 9.13 1.81 -6.37
CA VAL A 38 8.64 1.38 -5.05
C VAL A 38 8.46 -0.13 -5.00
N LYS A 39 7.88 -0.76 -6.04
CA LYS A 39 7.77 -2.23 -6.12
C LYS A 39 9.13 -2.94 -6.11
N ALA A 40 10.14 -2.36 -6.75
CA ALA A 40 11.49 -2.89 -6.70
C ALA A 40 12.08 -2.78 -5.28
N VAL A 41 11.81 -1.68 -4.56
CA VAL A 41 12.17 -1.53 -3.14
C VAL A 41 11.45 -2.56 -2.28
N GLU A 42 10.12 -2.73 -2.42
CA GLU A 42 9.35 -3.74 -1.69
C GLU A 42 9.95 -5.16 -1.84
N THR A 43 10.32 -5.53 -3.07
CA THR A 43 10.94 -6.83 -3.36
C THR A 43 12.29 -6.98 -2.68
N LYS A 44 13.13 -5.93 -2.72
CA LYS A 44 14.44 -5.91 -2.03
C LYS A 44 14.27 -6.01 -0.52
N THR A 45 13.35 -5.25 0.07
CA THR A 45 13.07 -5.27 1.51
C THR A 45 12.57 -6.64 1.96
N LYS A 46 11.68 -7.29 1.19
CA LYS A 46 11.26 -8.68 1.44
C LYS A 46 12.46 -9.65 1.47
N ASN A 47 13.38 -9.51 0.53
CA ASN A 47 14.59 -10.34 0.49
C ASN A 47 15.54 -10.07 1.68
N LEU A 48 15.64 -8.80 2.12
CA LEU A 48 16.44 -8.43 3.30
C LEU A 48 15.87 -9.04 4.58
N ILE A 49 14.54 -9.05 4.75
CA ILE A 49 13.86 -9.73 5.87
C ILE A 49 14.24 -11.21 5.90
N LEU A 50 14.16 -11.90 4.76
CA LEU A 50 14.49 -13.33 4.66
C LEU A 50 15.98 -13.61 4.96
N ALA A 51 16.87 -12.73 4.52
CA ALA A 51 18.30 -12.86 4.76
C ALA A 51 18.67 -12.62 6.23
N ALA A 52 18.05 -11.63 6.88
CA ALA A 52 18.23 -11.32 8.28
C ALA A 52 17.68 -12.45 9.19
N ASP A 53 16.50 -12.99 8.87
CA ASP A 53 15.92 -14.16 9.55
C ASP A 53 16.86 -15.38 9.49
N LYS A 54 17.39 -15.69 8.29
CA LYS A 54 18.35 -16.79 8.12
C LYS A 54 19.64 -16.58 8.93
N ARG A 55 20.10 -15.33 9.05
CA ARG A 55 21.28 -14.97 9.86
C ARG A 55 21.00 -15.17 11.35
N ALA A 56 19.82 -14.77 11.82
CA ALA A 56 19.38 -14.96 13.21
C ALA A 56 19.34 -16.44 13.62
N ALA A 57 18.97 -17.32 12.67
CA ALA A 57 18.97 -18.77 12.89
C ALA A 57 20.37 -19.39 12.92
N ARG A 58 21.32 -18.89 12.10
CA ARG A 58 22.66 -19.47 11.96
C ARG A 58 23.65 -19.05 13.04
N ASP A 59 23.57 -17.81 13.52
CA ASP A 59 24.52 -17.24 14.47
C ASP A 59 23.82 -16.79 15.77
N PRO A 60 23.86 -17.62 16.83
CA PRO A 60 23.25 -17.30 18.12
C PRO A 60 23.75 -15.99 18.75
N SER A 61 25.00 -15.62 18.50
CA SER A 61 25.62 -14.43 19.09
C SER A 61 25.04 -13.12 18.54
N ARG A 62 24.57 -13.15 17.28
CA ARG A 62 23.98 -11.99 16.59
C ARG A 62 22.46 -12.04 16.51
N ARG A 63 21.82 -13.01 17.16
CA ARG A 63 20.38 -13.23 17.07
C ARG A 63 19.57 -12.00 17.46
N ALA A 64 19.91 -11.36 18.58
CA ALA A 64 19.21 -10.17 19.06
C ALA A 64 19.29 -8.99 18.06
N GLN A 65 20.47 -8.80 17.44
CA GLN A 65 20.66 -7.78 16.41
C GLN A 65 19.87 -8.10 15.14
N ALA A 66 19.97 -9.34 14.64
CA ALA A 66 19.27 -9.76 13.44
C ALA A 66 17.75 -9.70 13.59
N GLN A 67 17.20 -9.99 14.78
CA GLN A 67 15.77 -9.84 15.05
C GLN A 67 15.30 -8.38 15.06
N LYS A 68 16.14 -7.44 15.50
CA LYS A 68 15.86 -6.00 15.36
C LYS A 68 15.84 -5.59 13.89
N GLU A 69 16.85 -5.99 13.11
CA GLU A 69 16.92 -5.73 11.66
C GLU A 69 15.66 -6.25 10.92
N VAL A 70 15.19 -7.46 11.26
CA VAL A 70 13.96 -8.04 10.70
C VAL A 70 12.74 -7.14 10.94
N ARG A 71 12.57 -6.64 12.18
CA ARG A 71 11.45 -5.75 12.53
C ARG A 71 11.56 -4.39 11.83
N ASP A 72 12.76 -3.83 11.76
CA ASP A 72 12.98 -2.55 11.09
C ASP A 72 12.69 -2.64 9.59
N PHE A 73 13.13 -3.72 8.93
CA PHE A 73 12.80 -3.96 7.52
C PHE A 73 11.31 -4.24 7.31
N ALA A 74 10.61 -4.84 8.27
CA ALA A 74 9.17 -5.05 8.17
C ALA A 74 8.39 -3.73 8.26
N ARG A 75 8.78 -2.82 9.15
CA ARG A 75 8.22 -1.45 9.18
C ARG A 75 8.43 -0.73 7.84
N GLU A 76 9.64 -0.78 7.31
CA GLU A 76 9.96 -0.17 6.02
C GLU A 76 9.14 -0.80 4.87
N LEU A 77 8.88 -2.11 4.92
CA LEU A 77 8.04 -2.76 3.92
C LEU A 77 6.57 -2.29 3.99
N ILE A 78 6.04 -2.06 5.20
CA ILE A 78 4.69 -1.49 5.38
C ILE A 78 4.63 -0.09 4.76
N ARG A 79 5.62 0.76 5.04
CA ARG A 79 5.73 2.11 4.45
C ARG A 79 5.79 2.07 2.92
N ALA A 80 6.59 1.16 2.37
CA ALA A 80 6.69 0.98 0.93
C ALA A 80 5.34 0.55 0.32
N ARG A 81 4.62 -0.38 0.95
CA ARG A 81 3.28 -0.81 0.52
C ARG A 81 2.25 0.31 0.59
N LYS A 82 2.22 1.10 1.68
CA LYS A 82 1.34 2.27 1.82
C LYS A 82 1.64 3.31 0.72
N THR A 83 2.92 3.57 0.46
CA THR A 83 3.35 4.48 -0.61
C THR A 83 2.91 3.98 -1.99
N SER A 84 3.09 2.69 -2.27
CA SER A 84 2.65 2.03 -3.51
C SER A 84 1.13 2.15 -3.71
N ALA A 85 0.34 1.87 -2.66
CA ALA A 85 -1.11 2.00 -2.68
C ALA A 85 -1.56 3.44 -2.92
N ARG A 86 -0.91 4.42 -2.29
CA ARG A 86 -1.15 5.85 -2.52
C ARG A 86 -0.90 6.21 -3.98
N LEU A 87 0.28 5.89 -4.52
CA LEU A 87 0.64 6.20 -5.91
C LEU A 87 -0.30 5.55 -6.94
N ILE A 88 -0.75 4.31 -6.70
CA ILE A 88 -1.73 3.62 -7.55
C ILE A 88 -3.08 4.36 -7.51
N THR A 89 -3.54 4.76 -6.33
CA THR A 89 -4.77 5.55 -6.17
C THR A 89 -4.66 6.90 -6.89
N SER A 90 -3.52 7.58 -6.76
CA SER A 90 -3.24 8.84 -7.46
C SER A 90 -3.25 8.67 -8.98
N LYS A 91 -2.71 7.56 -9.50
CA LYS A 91 -2.77 7.25 -10.93
C LYS A 91 -4.21 7.05 -11.41
N ALA A 92 -5.03 6.37 -10.61
CA ALA A 92 -6.44 6.16 -10.92
C ALA A 92 -7.21 7.50 -10.94
N GLN A 93 -7.01 8.36 -9.92
CA GLN A 93 -7.57 9.72 -9.88
C GLN A 93 -7.15 10.55 -11.09
N LEU A 94 -5.88 10.52 -11.46
CA LEU A 94 -5.39 11.26 -12.64
C LEU A 94 -5.98 10.73 -13.95
N SER A 95 -6.24 9.42 -14.05
CA SER A 95 -6.92 8.81 -15.19
C SER A 95 -8.39 9.24 -15.28
N SER A 96 -9.07 9.33 -14.13
CA SER A 96 -10.43 9.89 -14.01
C SER A 96 -10.47 11.34 -14.51
N VAL A 97 -9.56 12.19 -14.01
CA VAL A 97 -9.41 13.57 -14.47
C VAL A 97 -9.16 13.63 -15.98
N GLN A 98 -8.33 12.75 -16.53
CA GLN A 98 -8.09 12.70 -17.97
C GLN A 98 -9.38 12.49 -18.77
N MET A 99 -10.22 11.55 -18.35
CA MET A 99 -11.48 11.23 -19.02
C MET A 99 -12.47 12.40 -18.91
N GLN A 100 -12.66 12.94 -17.71
CA GLN A 100 -13.57 14.06 -17.47
C GLN A 100 -13.13 15.34 -18.22
N VAL A 101 -11.82 15.58 -18.32
CA VAL A 101 -11.27 16.69 -19.10
C VAL A 101 -11.53 16.47 -20.59
N GLN A 102 -11.33 15.27 -21.13
CA GLN A 102 -11.66 14.98 -22.54
C GLN A 102 -13.16 15.16 -22.82
N GLU A 103 -14.02 14.70 -21.91
CA GLU A 103 -15.46 14.90 -21.99
C GLU A 103 -15.82 16.38 -22.00
N ALA A 104 -15.30 17.19 -21.07
CA ALA A 104 -15.58 18.62 -21.00
C ALA A 104 -15.22 19.38 -22.29
N PHE A 105 -14.09 19.03 -22.92
CA PHE A 105 -13.70 19.62 -24.19
C PHE A 105 -14.51 19.08 -25.38
N ALA A 106 -14.97 17.83 -25.35
CA ALA A 106 -15.89 17.28 -26.35
C ALA A 106 -17.25 17.98 -26.27
N MET A 107 -17.79 18.17 -25.06
CA MET A 107 -19.04 18.91 -24.82
C MET A 107 -18.93 20.36 -25.30
N LYS A 108 -17.80 21.04 -25.06
CA LYS A 108 -17.54 22.37 -25.64
C LYS A 108 -17.68 22.39 -27.16
N LYS A 109 -17.20 21.35 -27.83
CA LYS A 109 -17.24 21.27 -29.31
C LYS A 109 -18.66 21.05 -29.82
N ILE A 110 -19.50 20.34 -29.05
CA ILE A 110 -20.88 20.01 -29.43
C ILE A 110 -21.83 21.15 -29.07
N GLU A 111 -21.82 21.59 -27.82
CA GLU A 111 -22.78 22.55 -27.25
C GLU A 111 -22.27 24.01 -27.29
N GLY A 112 -20.98 24.22 -27.56
CA GLY A 112 -20.35 25.54 -27.52
C GLY A 112 -20.01 26.04 -26.10
N SER A 113 -20.56 25.41 -25.06
CA SER A 113 -20.29 25.70 -23.65
C SER A 113 -19.48 24.61 -22.97
N ILE A 114 -18.57 24.99 -22.08
CA ILE A 114 -17.98 24.08 -21.09
C ILE A 114 -18.86 24.11 -19.84
N ARG A 115 -19.21 22.94 -19.31
CA ARG A 115 -19.78 22.81 -17.98
C ARG A 115 -18.65 22.68 -16.96
N ALA A 116 -18.65 23.54 -15.94
CA ALA A 116 -17.73 23.39 -14.83
C ALA A 116 -18.02 22.08 -14.08
N SER A 117 -16.98 21.35 -13.71
CA SER A 117 -17.07 20.07 -13.00
C SER A 117 -16.43 20.15 -11.64
N VAL A 118 -17.28 20.08 -10.61
CA VAL A 118 -16.86 19.98 -9.20
C VAL A 118 -16.10 18.67 -8.95
N GLY A 119 -16.40 17.61 -9.70
CA GLY A 119 -15.67 16.34 -9.62
C GLY A 119 -14.21 16.47 -10.06
N VAL A 120 -13.98 17.09 -11.24
CA VAL A 120 -12.61 17.37 -11.75
C VAL A 120 -11.86 18.23 -10.75
N MET A 121 -12.53 19.25 -10.20
CA MET A 121 -11.94 20.17 -9.22
C MET A 121 -11.48 19.44 -7.96
N LYS A 122 -12.30 18.53 -7.42
CA LYS A 122 -11.95 17.73 -6.24
C LYS A 122 -10.76 16.79 -6.51
N ASP A 123 -10.79 16.08 -7.63
CA ASP A 123 -9.74 15.12 -7.99
C ASP A 123 -8.41 15.82 -8.29
N VAL A 124 -8.43 16.98 -8.96
CA VAL A 124 -7.22 17.79 -9.17
C VAL A 124 -6.68 18.30 -7.84
N ASN A 125 -7.54 18.74 -6.92
CA ASN A 125 -7.11 19.20 -5.60
C ASN A 125 -6.48 18.08 -4.76
N SER A 126 -7.04 16.86 -4.77
CA SER A 126 -6.41 15.72 -4.08
C SER A 126 -5.04 15.40 -4.66
N LEU A 127 -4.86 15.54 -5.98
CA LEU A 127 -3.59 15.30 -6.65
C LEU A 127 -2.54 16.40 -6.40
N VAL A 128 -2.95 17.65 -6.16
CA VAL A 128 -2.03 18.76 -5.78
C VAL A 128 -1.38 18.53 -4.42
N ARG A 129 -2.07 17.81 -3.51
CA ARG A 129 -1.55 17.50 -2.17
C ARG A 129 -0.44 16.45 -2.17
N LEU A 130 -0.24 15.74 -3.28
CA LEU A 130 0.84 14.78 -3.43
C LEU A 130 2.14 15.52 -3.77
N PRO A 131 3.18 15.44 -2.91
CA PRO A 131 4.44 16.15 -3.14
C PRO A 131 5.06 15.86 -4.52
N GLU A 132 4.88 14.63 -5.02
CA GLU A 132 5.42 14.17 -6.29
C GLU A 132 4.75 14.85 -7.50
N LEU A 133 3.52 15.35 -7.35
CA LEU A 133 2.71 15.93 -8.44
C LEU A 133 2.34 17.40 -8.21
N ALA A 134 2.58 17.96 -7.02
CA ALA A 134 2.10 19.28 -6.60
C ALA A 134 2.40 20.40 -7.61
N GLY A 135 3.60 20.44 -8.17
CA GLY A 135 4.00 21.47 -9.14
C GLY A 135 3.18 21.40 -10.43
N THR A 136 3.18 20.23 -11.07
CA THR A 136 2.53 20.01 -12.37
C THR A 136 1.00 19.99 -12.27
N MET A 137 0.44 19.57 -11.13
CA MET A 137 -1.01 19.60 -10.89
C MET A 137 -1.51 21.01 -10.60
N ARG A 138 -0.69 21.87 -9.99
CA ARG A 138 -1.00 23.30 -9.87
C ARG A 138 -1.03 23.98 -11.24
N GLU A 139 -0.08 23.65 -12.11
CA GLU A 139 -0.11 24.12 -13.51
C GLU A 139 -1.34 23.60 -14.26
N LEU A 140 -1.69 22.32 -14.10
CA LEU A 140 -2.90 21.75 -14.70
C LEU A 140 -4.17 22.45 -14.19
N SER A 141 -4.26 22.69 -12.88
CA SER A 141 -5.37 23.43 -12.25
C SER A 141 -5.55 24.79 -12.91
N VAL A 142 -4.48 25.58 -13.02
CA VAL A 142 -4.52 26.91 -13.67
C VAL A 142 -5.01 26.81 -15.12
N GLU A 143 -4.56 25.82 -15.90
CA GLU A 143 -5.02 25.64 -17.28
C GLU A 143 -6.49 25.20 -17.36
N LEU A 144 -6.96 24.37 -16.43
CA LEU A 144 -8.37 23.96 -16.33
C LEU A 144 -9.28 25.12 -15.91
N THR A 145 -8.82 26.01 -15.02
CA THR A 145 -9.54 27.23 -14.65
C THR A 145 -9.64 28.18 -15.84
N LYS A 146 -8.54 28.39 -16.58
CA LYS A 146 -8.55 29.19 -17.83
C LYS A 146 -9.44 28.59 -18.91
N ALA A 147 -9.59 27.27 -18.93
CA ALA A 147 -10.50 26.59 -19.85
C ALA A 147 -11.97 26.73 -19.42
N GLY A 148 -12.26 27.09 -18.15
CA GLY A 148 -13.59 27.14 -17.57
C GLY A 148 -14.13 25.77 -17.16
N ILE A 149 -13.25 24.76 -17.02
CA ILE A 149 -13.63 23.40 -16.61
C ILE A 149 -13.73 23.29 -15.09
N ILE A 150 -12.90 24.03 -14.38
CA ILE A 150 -12.98 24.15 -12.93
C ILE A 150 -13.15 25.63 -12.59
N GLU A 151 -13.86 25.89 -11.51
CA GLU A 151 -14.02 27.25 -10.98
C GLU A 151 -12.74 27.70 -10.28
N GLU A 152 -12.54 29.01 -10.17
CA GLU A 152 -11.41 29.57 -9.43
C GLU A 152 -11.57 29.19 -7.96
N MET A 153 -10.65 28.37 -7.45
CA MET A 153 -10.66 27.96 -6.06
C MET A 153 -10.34 29.18 -5.19
N THR A 154 -11.34 29.73 -4.49
CA THR A 154 -11.08 30.59 -3.33
C THR A 154 -10.53 29.71 -2.21
N GLU A 155 -9.46 30.16 -1.54
CA GLU A 155 -8.77 29.45 -0.45
C GLU A 155 -9.68 28.97 0.70
N ASP A 156 -10.92 29.48 0.78
CA ASP A 156 -11.91 29.21 1.84
C ASP A 156 -12.63 27.84 1.78
N MET A 157 -12.39 27.01 0.76
CA MET A 157 -12.98 25.66 0.65
C MET A 157 -11.94 24.56 0.88
N LEU A 158 -11.14 24.69 1.95
CA LEU A 158 -10.30 23.63 2.48
C LEU A 158 -11.04 22.92 3.64
N PRO A 159 -11.93 21.93 3.39
CA PRO A 159 -12.20 20.95 4.41
C PRO A 159 -10.90 20.16 4.62
N ASP A 160 -10.36 20.35 5.82
CA ASP A 160 -9.14 19.76 6.37
C ASP A 160 -9.31 18.27 6.68
N THR A 161 -10.01 17.52 5.81
CA THR A 161 -10.63 16.23 6.18
C THR A 161 -10.02 15.01 5.51
N MET A 162 -8.81 15.11 4.99
CA MET A 162 -7.92 13.97 4.74
C MET A 162 -6.50 14.56 4.83
N GLY A 163 -6.02 14.77 6.05
CA GLY A 163 -5.41 13.65 6.75
C GLY A 163 -4.13 13.31 6.00
N LEU A 164 -3.10 14.15 6.18
CA LEU A 164 -1.77 13.61 6.31
C LEU A 164 -1.95 12.57 7.42
N GLU A 165 -2.18 11.32 7.04
CA GLU A 165 -2.13 10.22 7.99
C GLU A 165 -0.77 10.41 8.65
N ASP A 166 -0.88 10.87 9.90
CA ASP A 166 0.20 11.04 10.83
C ASP A 166 1.06 9.78 10.78
N GLU A 167 2.29 9.94 11.25
CA GLU A 167 3.14 8.84 11.67
C GLU A 167 2.42 8.03 12.78
N GLU A 168 1.33 7.33 12.46
CA GLU A 168 0.84 6.21 13.23
C GLU A 168 1.99 5.22 13.25
N GLU A 169 2.72 5.23 14.36
CA GLU A 169 3.67 4.22 14.75
C GLU A 169 3.08 2.88 14.31
N GLU A 170 3.71 2.23 13.32
CA GLU A 170 3.11 1.04 12.71
C GLU A 170 2.80 0.06 13.84
N ALA A 171 1.50 -0.20 14.07
CA ALA A 171 1.08 -1.00 15.21
C ALA A 171 1.90 -2.29 15.21
N GLU A 172 2.51 -2.65 16.34
CA GLU A 172 3.41 -3.82 16.39
C GLU A 172 2.72 -5.09 15.86
N GLY A 173 1.39 -5.18 16.00
CA GLY A 173 0.57 -6.24 15.41
C GLY A 173 0.54 -6.27 13.87
N GLU A 174 0.60 -5.12 13.17
CA GLU A 174 0.72 -5.07 11.71
C GLU A 174 2.10 -5.58 11.27
N VAL A 175 3.15 -5.20 12.00
CA VAL A 175 4.53 -5.67 11.77
C VAL A 175 4.60 -7.19 11.92
N ASP A 176 4.06 -7.73 13.00
CA ASP A 176 4.03 -9.17 13.26
C ASP A 176 3.22 -9.93 12.21
N LYS A 177 2.11 -9.38 11.73
CA LYS A 177 1.32 -9.96 10.64
C LYS A 177 2.13 -10.04 9.35
N VAL A 178 2.80 -8.96 8.94
CA VAL A 178 3.62 -8.92 7.72
C VAL A 178 4.80 -9.88 7.82
N LEU A 179 5.46 -9.95 8.98
CA LEU A 179 6.52 -10.92 9.23
C LEU A 179 6.01 -12.36 9.13
N GLY A 180 4.85 -12.64 9.73
CA GLY A 180 4.19 -13.94 9.64
C GLY A 180 3.89 -14.34 8.20
N GLU A 181 3.36 -13.44 7.38
CA GLU A 181 3.10 -13.69 5.96
C GLU A 181 4.38 -14.01 5.18
N ILE A 182 5.45 -13.24 5.37
CA ILE A 182 6.70 -13.38 4.61
C ILE A 182 7.47 -14.65 5.00
N LEU A 183 7.52 -14.94 6.30
CA LEU A 183 8.25 -16.09 6.82
C LEU A 183 7.49 -17.40 6.60
N LYS A 184 6.15 -17.39 6.56
CA LYS A 184 5.33 -18.54 6.16
C LYS A 184 5.40 -18.82 4.66
N ASP A 185 5.36 -17.79 3.81
CA ASP A 185 5.53 -17.94 2.35
C ASP A 185 6.90 -18.58 2.00
N LYS A 186 7.93 -18.38 2.84
CA LYS A 186 9.20 -19.13 2.76
C LYS A 186 9.01 -20.60 3.13
N MET A 187 8.32 -20.93 4.23
CA MET A 187 8.08 -22.33 4.61
C MET A 187 7.35 -23.08 3.50
N GLU A 188 6.33 -22.48 2.87
CA GLU A 188 5.59 -23.09 1.76
C GLU A 188 6.44 -23.22 0.48
N ARG A 189 7.35 -22.28 0.22
CA ARG A 189 8.29 -22.36 -0.91
C ARG A 189 9.51 -23.25 -0.67
N THR A 190 9.82 -23.58 0.58
CA THR A 190 11.04 -24.34 0.96
C THR A 190 10.79 -25.69 1.63
N GLY A 191 9.53 -26.04 1.96
CA GLY A 191 9.07 -27.39 2.31
C GLY A 191 7.61 -27.54 1.82
N SER A 192 7.18 -28.61 1.16
CA SER A 192 7.61 -30.00 1.16
C SER A 192 7.26 -30.58 -0.22
N LEU A 193 8.08 -31.49 -0.75
CA LEU A 193 7.58 -32.49 -1.71
C LEU A 193 6.32 -33.13 -1.09
N PRO A 194 5.25 -33.42 -1.84
CA PRO A 194 4.09 -34.07 -1.26
C PRO A 194 4.52 -35.45 -0.78
N SER A 195 4.78 -35.58 0.52
CA SER A 195 4.67 -36.87 1.18
C SER A 195 3.19 -37.22 1.06
N VAL A 196 2.91 -38.13 0.13
CA VAL A 196 1.61 -38.73 -0.08
C VAL A 196 0.98 -39.01 1.29
N PRO A 197 -0.20 -38.46 1.59
CA PRO A 197 -0.94 -38.84 2.78
C PRO A 197 -1.28 -40.33 2.64
N LEU A 198 -0.57 -41.19 3.38
CA LEU A 198 -1.05 -42.54 3.64
C LEU A 198 -2.41 -42.40 4.36
N PRO A 199 -3.46 -43.14 3.94
CA PRO A 199 -4.80 -42.96 4.47
C PRO A 199 -4.83 -43.17 5.98
N LYS A 200 -5.50 -42.26 6.69
CA LYS A 200 -5.88 -42.44 8.09
C LYS A 200 -6.71 -43.71 8.23
N GLN A 201 -6.18 -44.67 8.99
CA GLN A 201 -6.96 -45.72 9.61
C GLN A 201 -7.33 -45.22 11.01
N GLU A 202 -8.63 -45.01 11.25
CA GLU A 202 -9.21 -44.82 12.58
C GLU A 202 -8.88 -46.04 13.45
N VAL A 203 -8.39 -45.87 14.69
CA VAL A 203 -9.00 -46.20 16.02
C VAL A 203 -8.04 -45.73 17.16
N PRO A 204 -8.41 -45.77 18.45
CA PRO A 204 -8.89 -44.65 19.28
C PRO A 204 -7.85 -44.06 20.27
N ALA A 205 -8.29 -43.01 20.97
CA ALA A 205 -7.59 -42.21 21.98
C ALA A 205 -6.84 -43.01 23.08
N GLN A 206 -5.60 -42.60 23.34
CA GLN A 206 -4.83 -42.83 24.58
C GLN A 206 -4.10 -41.51 24.89
N VAL A 207 -4.68 -40.67 25.75
CA VAL A 207 -4.36 -40.49 27.19
C VAL A 207 -2.93 -40.00 27.39
N GLU A 208 -2.85 -38.75 27.84
CA GLU A 208 -1.69 -38.04 28.34
C GLU A 208 -1.00 -38.87 29.44
N GLU A 209 0.29 -39.15 29.26
CA GLU A 209 1.20 -39.46 30.36
C GLU A 209 1.46 -38.13 31.10
N ASP A 210 0.56 -37.79 32.02
CA ASP A 210 0.83 -36.81 33.07
C ASP A 210 1.33 -37.52 34.33
N GLU A 211 2.26 -36.86 35.00
CA GLU A 211 3.19 -37.30 36.04
C GLU A 211 2.52 -37.68 37.40
N GLU A 212 1.31 -38.26 37.42
CA GLU A 212 0.57 -38.62 38.66
C GLU A 212 0.69 -40.09 39.09
N SER A 213 1.49 -40.91 38.39
CA SER A 213 1.53 -42.37 38.62
C SER A 213 2.44 -42.85 39.76
N GLU A 214 3.43 -42.07 40.20
CA GLU A 214 4.29 -42.47 41.33
C GLU A 214 3.60 -42.23 42.68
N ASP A 215 2.98 -41.07 42.88
CA ASP A 215 2.30 -40.72 44.14
C ASP A 215 1.08 -41.62 44.42
N ALA A 216 0.32 -41.99 43.38
CA ALA A 216 -0.82 -42.89 43.51
C ALA A 216 -0.41 -44.35 43.84
N MET A 217 0.77 -44.78 43.37
CA MET A 217 1.31 -46.12 43.64
C MET A 217 1.87 -46.23 45.06
N ASP A 218 2.44 -45.17 45.60
CA ASP A 218 2.90 -45.12 46.99
C ASP A 218 1.73 -45.06 47.99
N GLU A 219 0.64 -44.37 47.65
CA GLU A 219 -0.57 -44.37 48.45
C GLU A 219 -1.24 -45.75 48.50
N MET A 220 -1.22 -46.50 47.39
CA MET A 220 -1.70 -47.89 47.35
C MET A 220 -0.81 -48.86 48.14
N ARG A 221 0.52 -48.67 48.13
CA ARG A 221 1.46 -49.47 48.95
C ARG A 221 1.22 -49.27 50.45
N ASN A 222 1.00 -48.03 50.87
CA ASN A 222 0.69 -47.70 52.27
C ASN A 222 -0.64 -48.29 52.74
N ARG A 223 -1.69 -48.29 51.88
CA ARG A 223 -2.97 -48.95 52.19
C ARG A 223 -2.86 -50.47 52.32
N LEU A 224 -2.06 -51.12 51.47
CA LEU A 224 -1.83 -52.56 51.55
C LEU A 224 -1.02 -52.98 52.78
N GLN A 225 -0.11 -52.11 53.24
CA GLN A 225 0.69 -52.36 54.43
C GLN A 225 -0.12 -52.21 55.73
N ALA A 226 -1.09 -51.29 55.76
CA ALA A 226 -2.02 -51.11 56.87
C ALA A 226 -3.02 -52.27 57.05
N LEU A 227 -3.25 -53.08 56.01
CA LEU A 227 -4.08 -54.30 56.08
C LEU A 227 -3.28 -55.56 56.48
N ARG A 228 -1.96 -55.42 56.66
CA ARG A 228 -1.06 -56.52 57.04
C ARG A 228 -0.61 -56.45 58.51
N SER A 229 -1.16 -55.52 59.31
CA SER A 229 -1.03 -55.47 60.78
C SER A 229 -2.34 -55.86 61.45
#